data_AF-A0A564TV75-F1
#
_entry.id   AF-A0A564TV75-F1
#
_cell.length_a   1.000
_cell.length_b   1.000
_cell.length_c   1.000
_cell.angle_alpha   90.00
_cell.angle_beta   90.00
_cell.angle_gamma   90.00
#
_symmetry.space_group_name_H-M   'P 1'
#
loop_
_entity.id
_entity.type
_entity.pdbx_description
1 polymer ?
#
loop_
_entity_poly.entity_id
_entity_poly.type
_entity_poly.pdbx_seq_one_letter_code
_entity_poly.pdbx_strand_id
1 'polypeptide(L)'
;MLQNKDIETLRMLFSSHNYVMTTAELTASKLYYADIKQLLDEGLIERVRRGYYHWTQDYGESEVVIINRLFPDAVLCMETALFYYRYSDRNPAEWNFAIDKNVSKRRTKIDYPFIKAYRVESELVTLGETEGEIDFHKVRIYDRDRTICDVLRNMNKMDKEVFNKAVQGYVKDPKKNIPNLIEYAKVLRVQTRVKELIGVWL
;
A
#
# COMPACT_ATOMS: atom_id res chain seq x y z
N MET A 1 -21.13 25.83 11.42
CA MET A 1 -21.67 25.16 10.22
C MET A 1 -21.31 25.99 9.02
N LEU A 2 -20.36 25.48 8.24
CA LEU A 2 -20.01 26.02 6.94
C LEU A 2 -21.21 26.01 5.99
N GLN A 3 -21.28 26.97 5.07
CA GLN A 3 -22.31 26.94 4.03
C GLN A 3 -21.95 25.85 2.99
N ASN A 4 -22.94 25.22 2.36
CA ASN A 4 -22.70 24.16 1.36
C ASN A 4 -21.75 24.58 0.23
N LYS A 5 -21.78 25.86 -0.16
CA LYS A 5 -20.87 26.41 -1.18
C LYS A 5 -19.41 26.43 -0.74
N ASP A 6 -19.16 26.67 0.55
CA ASP A 6 -17.82 26.69 1.14
C ASP A 6 -17.27 25.26 1.22
N ILE A 7 -18.12 24.30 1.60
CA ILE A 7 -17.79 22.86 1.65
C ILE A 7 -17.38 22.37 0.25
N GLU A 8 -18.15 22.70 -0.79
CA GLU A 8 -17.81 22.32 -2.17
C GLU A 8 -16.49 22.93 -2.65
N THR A 9 -16.23 24.19 -2.30
CA THR A 9 -14.97 24.85 -2.66
C THR A 9 -13.78 24.17 -1.98
N LEU A 10 -13.93 23.83 -0.69
CA LEU A 10 -12.92 23.10 0.07
C LEU A 10 -12.72 21.68 -0.48
N ARG A 11 -13.79 21.00 -0.86
CA ARG A 11 -13.70 19.69 -1.51
C ARG A 11 -12.89 19.76 -2.80
N MET A 12 -13.18 20.73 -3.67
CA MET A 12 -12.42 20.92 -4.91
C MET A 12 -10.94 21.23 -4.65
N LEU A 13 -10.63 21.98 -3.59
CA LEU A 13 -9.26 22.22 -3.17
C LEU A 13 -8.57 20.92 -2.74
N PHE A 14 -9.21 20.11 -1.91
CA PHE A 14 -8.70 18.79 -1.50
C PHE A 14 -8.53 17.87 -2.71
N SER A 15 -9.50 17.84 -3.62
CA SER A 15 -9.47 17.05 -4.86
C SER A 15 -8.23 17.35 -5.71
N SER A 16 -7.86 18.63 -5.85
CA SER A 16 -6.63 19.02 -6.55
C SER A 16 -5.32 18.54 -5.90
N HIS A 17 -5.39 18.03 -4.67
CA HIS A 17 -4.28 17.45 -3.90
C HIS A 17 -4.49 15.95 -3.64
N ASN A 18 -5.30 15.26 -4.45
CA ASN A 18 -5.68 13.87 -4.25
C ASN A 18 -6.27 13.63 -2.85
N TYR A 19 -7.09 14.57 -2.39
CA TYR A 19 -7.86 14.53 -1.15
C TYR A 19 -7.04 14.37 0.12
N VAL A 20 -5.72 14.59 0.04
CA VAL A 20 -4.81 14.60 1.19
C VAL A 20 -3.95 15.85 1.13
N MET A 21 -4.14 16.73 2.11
CA MET A 21 -3.38 17.97 2.22
C MET A 21 -2.54 18.00 3.49
N THR A 22 -1.34 18.54 3.37
CA THR A 22 -0.46 18.83 4.49
C THR A 22 -0.86 20.15 5.16
N THR A 23 -0.41 20.38 6.39
CA THR A 23 -0.55 21.69 7.05
C THR A 23 0.09 22.80 6.22
N ALA A 24 1.21 22.52 5.54
CA ALA A 24 1.87 23.49 4.68
C ALA A 24 1.00 23.86 3.47
N GLU A 25 0.38 22.88 2.80
CA GLU A 25 -0.53 23.12 1.68
C GLU A 25 -1.80 23.85 2.12
N LEU A 26 -2.40 23.44 3.24
CA LEU A 26 -3.56 24.14 3.81
C LEU A 26 -3.23 25.59 4.15
N THR A 27 -2.07 25.83 4.78
CA THR A 27 -1.61 27.19 5.09
C THR A 27 -1.36 28.01 3.82
N ALA A 28 -0.79 27.41 2.77
CA ALA A 28 -0.61 28.05 1.47
C ALA A 28 -1.95 28.41 0.81
N SER A 29 -2.99 27.61 1.05
CA SER A 29 -4.37 27.88 0.66
C SER A 29 -5.12 28.81 1.62
N LYS A 30 -4.42 29.44 2.58
CA LYS A 30 -4.96 30.36 3.60
C LYS A 30 -5.95 29.71 4.57
N LEU A 31 -5.87 28.40 4.76
CA LEU A 31 -6.56 27.66 5.81
C LEU A 31 -5.60 27.48 6.99
N TYR A 32 -5.89 28.15 8.10
CA TYR A 32 -5.06 28.18 9.28
C TYR A 32 -5.62 27.27 10.38
N TYR A 33 -4.98 27.28 11.56
CA TYR A 33 -5.32 26.39 12.65
C TYR A 33 -6.80 26.39 13.05
N ALA A 34 -7.44 27.57 13.09
CA ALA A 34 -8.86 27.68 13.44
C ALA A 34 -9.76 27.00 12.39
N ASP A 35 -9.45 27.20 11.10
CA ASP A 35 -10.18 26.59 9.99
C ASP A 35 -10.02 25.07 10.00
N ILE A 36 -8.77 24.59 10.13
CA ILE A 36 -8.47 23.15 10.22
C ILE A 36 -9.20 22.51 11.40
N LYS A 37 -9.19 23.17 12.56
CA LYS A 37 -9.90 22.70 13.74
C LYS A 37 -11.41 22.62 13.49
N GLN A 38 -12.00 23.65 12.87
CA GLN A 38 -13.41 23.63 12.52
C GLN A 38 -13.74 22.49 11.55
N LEU A 39 -12.91 22.24 10.53
CA LEU A 39 -13.12 21.15 9.58
C LEU A 39 -13.04 19.77 10.24
N LEU A 40 -12.14 19.59 11.22
CA LEU A 40 -12.06 18.38 12.04
C LEU A 40 -13.28 18.22 12.94
N ASP A 41 -13.69 19.30 13.62
CA ASP A 41 -14.84 19.30 14.54
C ASP A 41 -16.17 19.08 13.80
N GLU A 42 -16.30 19.60 12.57
CA GLU A 42 -17.43 19.34 11.66
C GLU A 42 -17.31 17.98 10.93
N GLY A 43 -16.21 17.25 11.13
CA GLY A 43 -15.99 15.91 10.56
C GLY A 43 -15.84 15.89 9.04
N LEU A 44 -15.53 17.02 8.40
CA LEU A 44 -15.29 17.16 6.95
C LEU A 44 -13.90 16.69 6.53
N ILE A 45 -12.96 16.75 7.47
CA ILE A 45 -11.63 16.17 7.32
C ILE A 45 -11.31 15.31 8.52
N GLU A 46 -10.42 14.34 8.34
CA GLU A 46 -9.83 13.56 9.40
C GLU A 46 -8.31 13.71 9.39
N ARG A 47 -7.69 13.47 10.54
CA ARG A 47 -6.24 13.53 10.66
C ARG A 47 -5.63 12.15 10.40
N VAL A 48 -4.93 12.04 9.27
CA VAL A 48 -4.19 10.84 8.87
C VAL A 48 -2.95 10.62 9.75
N ARG A 49 -2.18 11.69 9.95
CA ARG A 49 -1.05 11.78 10.89
C ARG A 49 -0.78 13.24 11.23
N ARG A 50 0.16 13.51 12.14
CA ARG A 50 0.54 14.90 12.46
C ARG A 50 0.90 15.66 11.18
N GLY A 51 0.10 16.68 10.89
CA GLY A 51 0.30 17.60 9.77
C GLY A 51 -0.26 17.14 8.42
N TYR A 52 -1.03 16.04 8.38
CA TYR A 52 -1.69 15.53 7.18
C TYR A 52 -3.17 15.29 7.45
N TYR A 53 -4.01 15.74 6.53
CA TYR A 53 -5.47 15.69 6.66
C TYR A 53 -6.09 15.13 5.39
N HIS A 54 -7.14 14.33 5.55
CA HIS A 54 -7.89 13.71 4.47
C HIS A 54 -9.35 14.18 4.49
N TRP A 55 -9.94 14.42 3.33
CA TRP A 55 -11.35 14.80 3.19
C TRP A 55 -12.27 13.59 3.37
N THR A 56 -13.20 13.65 4.33
CA THR A 56 -14.04 12.50 4.73
C THR A 56 -15.32 12.35 3.91
N GLN A 57 -15.79 13.43 3.27
CA GLN A 57 -17.11 13.49 2.64
C GLN A 57 -17.16 12.94 1.21
N ASP A 58 -16.16 12.16 0.78
CA ASP A 58 -16.26 11.34 -0.44
C ASP A 58 -16.26 9.87 -0.07
N TYR A 59 -17.43 9.24 -0.16
CA TYR A 59 -17.66 7.80 0.00
C TYR A 59 -16.96 6.93 -1.08
N GLY A 60 -15.96 7.45 -1.80
CA GLY A 60 -15.44 6.83 -3.03
C GLY A 60 -13.99 7.10 -3.39
N GLU A 61 -13.23 7.84 -2.57
CA GLU A 61 -11.78 8.00 -2.80
C GLU A 61 -11.03 6.88 -2.08
N SER A 62 -10.36 6.04 -2.87
CA SER A 62 -9.73 4.82 -2.37
C SER A 62 -8.60 5.12 -1.39
N GLU A 63 -8.51 4.33 -0.30
CA GLU A 63 -7.40 4.38 0.66
C GLU A 63 -6.02 4.34 -0.03
N VAL A 64 -5.95 3.75 -1.23
CA VAL A 64 -4.75 3.71 -2.06
C VAL A 64 -4.18 5.09 -2.37
N VAL A 65 -5.02 6.12 -2.48
CA VAL A 65 -4.62 7.51 -2.74
C VAL A 65 -3.82 8.05 -1.55
N ILE A 66 -4.32 7.80 -0.34
CA ILE A 66 -3.64 8.15 0.90
C ILE A 66 -2.31 7.42 0.99
N ILE A 67 -2.29 6.11 0.69
CA ILE A 67 -1.05 5.31 0.68
C ILE A 67 -0.02 5.89 -0.28
N ASN A 68 -0.40 6.11 -1.54
CA ASN A 68 0.48 6.66 -2.58
C ASN A 68 1.05 8.04 -2.19
N ARG A 69 0.23 8.89 -1.57
CA ARG A 69 0.65 10.24 -1.14
C ARG A 69 1.62 10.19 0.04
N LEU A 70 1.35 9.36 1.05
CA LEU A 70 2.18 9.29 2.25
C LEU A 70 3.47 8.50 2.03
N PHE A 71 3.41 7.49 1.17
CA PHE A 71 4.45 6.51 0.93
C PHE A 71 4.79 6.35 -0.57
N PRO A 72 5.15 7.43 -1.29
CA PRO A 72 5.47 7.35 -2.72
C PRO A 72 6.69 6.45 -3.01
N ASP A 73 7.56 6.25 -2.03
CA ASP A 73 8.73 5.38 -2.06
C ASP A 73 8.44 3.92 -1.67
N ALA A 74 7.23 3.59 -1.19
CA ALA A 74 6.84 2.23 -0.85
C ALA A 74 6.33 1.44 -2.06
N VAL A 75 6.39 0.12 -1.96
CA VAL A 75 5.91 -0.83 -2.98
C VAL A 75 4.92 -1.80 -2.34
N LEU A 76 3.69 -1.88 -2.83
CA LEU A 76 2.67 -2.78 -2.31
C LEU A 76 3.14 -4.24 -2.39
N CYS A 77 2.93 -5.00 -1.32
CA CYS A 77 3.46 -6.35 -1.17
C CYS A 77 2.52 -7.27 -0.38
N MET A 78 2.94 -8.52 -0.20
CA MET A 78 2.29 -9.49 0.70
C MET A 78 0.77 -9.58 0.48
N GLU A 79 -0.06 -9.51 1.51
CA GLU A 79 -1.51 -9.71 1.40
C GLU A 79 -2.18 -8.76 0.40
N THR A 80 -1.72 -7.51 0.28
CA THR A 80 -2.20 -6.57 -0.74
C THR A 80 -1.87 -7.04 -2.15
N ALA A 81 -0.64 -7.49 -2.39
CA ALA A 81 -0.25 -8.02 -3.70
C ALA A 81 -0.91 -9.37 -4.01
N LEU A 82 -1.09 -10.23 -3.00
CA LEU A 82 -1.79 -11.51 -3.15
C LEU A 82 -3.25 -11.30 -3.54
N PHE A 83 -3.93 -10.34 -2.91
CA PHE A 83 -5.30 -10.01 -3.27
C PHE A 83 -5.37 -9.43 -4.69
N TYR A 84 -4.46 -8.51 -5.04
CA TYR A 84 -4.36 -7.92 -6.38
C TYR A 84 -4.20 -8.97 -7.49
N TYR A 85 -3.33 -9.97 -7.29
CA TYR A 85 -3.13 -11.06 -8.26
C TYR A 85 -4.14 -12.21 -8.14
N ARG A 86 -5.14 -12.10 -7.25
CA ARG A 86 -6.14 -13.15 -6.98
C ARG A 86 -5.52 -14.46 -6.48
N TYR A 87 -4.39 -14.37 -5.78
CA TYR A 87 -3.74 -15.47 -5.07
C TYR A 87 -4.30 -15.64 -3.66
N SER A 88 -5.15 -14.70 -3.22
CA SER A 88 -6.00 -14.82 -2.04
C SER A 88 -7.41 -14.33 -2.38
N ASP A 89 -8.40 -15.01 -1.81
CA ASP A 89 -9.83 -14.62 -1.82
C ASP A 89 -10.20 -13.73 -0.63
N ARG A 90 -9.27 -13.51 0.31
CA ARG A 90 -9.49 -12.72 1.50
C ARG A 90 -9.13 -11.25 1.23
N ASN A 91 -10.11 -10.37 1.43
CA ASN A 91 -9.84 -8.93 1.44
C ASN A 91 -8.85 -8.60 2.58
N PRO A 92 -7.69 -7.96 2.28
CA PRO A 92 -6.72 -7.58 3.31
C PRO A 92 -7.34 -6.64 4.35
N ALA A 93 -7.11 -6.90 5.63
CA ALA A 93 -7.56 -6.01 6.71
C ALA A 93 -6.68 -4.74 6.85
N GLU A 94 -5.51 -4.74 6.21
CA GLU A 94 -4.54 -3.67 6.25
C GLU A 94 -3.77 -3.64 4.92
N TRP A 95 -3.27 -2.46 4.55
CA TRP A 95 -2.41 -2.26 3.39
C TRP A 95 -0.99 -2.71 3.70
N ASN A 96 -0.51 -3.68 2.94
CA ASN A 96 0.82 -4.24 3.10
C ASN A 96 1.75 -3.62 2.03
N PHE A 97 2.85 -3.04 2.48
CA PHE A 97 3.86 -2.48 1.58
C PHE A 97 5.26 -2.67 2.12
N ALA A 98 6.22 -2.79 1.21
CA ALA A 98 7.64 -2.76 1.48
C ALA A 98 8.16 -1.32 1.45
N ILE A 99 9.04 -0.99 2.39
CA ILE A 99 9.69 0.32 2.48
C ILE A 99 11.13 0.16 2.97
N ASP A 100 11.97 1.11 2.60
CA ASP A 100 13.36 1.15 3.06
C ASP A 100 13.44 1.10 4.60
N LYS A 101 14.26 0.20 5.13
CA LYS A 101 14.48 0.01 6.57
C LYS A 101 14.97 1.26 7.29
N ASN A 102 15.66 2.16 6.58
CA ASN A 102 16.23 3.39 7.11
C ASN A 102 15.19 4.51 7.23
N VAL A 103 14.01 4.35 6.62
CA VAL A 103 12.90 5.29 6.81
C VAL A 103 12.44 5.27 8.27
N SER A 104 12.30 6.47 8.83
CA SER A 104 11.89 6.68 10.22
C SER A 104 10.60 5.92 10.57
N LYS A 105 10.63 5.19 11.70
CA LYS A 105 9.45 4.47 12.23
C LYS A 105 8.24 5.39 12.45
N ARG A 106 8.47 6.68 12.71
CA ARG A 106 7.39 7.66 12.88
C ARG A 106 6.60 7.89 11.60
N ARG A 107 7.21 7.68 10.43
CA ARG A 107 6.55 7.92 9.13
C ARG A 107 5.42 6.92 8.87
N THR A 108 5.58 5.68 9.32
CA THR A 108 4.59 4.61 9.23
C THR A 108 3.68 4.55 10.47
N LYS A 109 3.69 5.58 11.32
CA LYS A 109 2.76 5.70 12.44
C LYS A 109 1.65 6.66 12.02
N ILE A 110 0.61 6.09 11.40
CA ILE A 110 -0.58 6.79 10.92
C ILE A 110 -1.81 6.21 11.61
N ASP A 111 -2.85 7.02 11.73
CA ASP A 111 -4.09 6.63 12.41
C ASP A 111 -5.01 5.83 11.45
N TYR A 112 -4.96 6.17 10.16
CA TYR A 112 -5.70 5.54 9.05
C TYR A 112 -5.01 5.89 7.71
N PRO A 113 -5.09 5.06 6.65
CA PRO A 113 -5.61 3.69 6.62
C PRO A 113 -4.75 2.74 7.46
N PHE A 114 -5.29 1.55 7.80
CA PHE A 114 -4.52 0.54 8.53
C PHE A 114 -3.42 -0.01 7.62
N ILE A 115 -2.19 -0.02 8.13
CA ILE A 115 -1.01 -0.39 7.35
C ILE A 115 -0.10 -1.37 8.08
N LYS A 116 0.56 -2.22 7.29
CA LYS A 116 1.69 -3.03 7.71
C LYS A 116 2.89 -2.81 6.80
N ALA A 117 3.87 -2.12 7.36
CA ALA A 117 5.11 -1.78 6.66
C ALA A 117 6.18 -2.86 6.86
N TYR A 118 6.53 -3.56 5.78
CA TYR A 118 7.68 -4.47 5.72
C TYR A 118 8.94 -3.66 5.46
N ARG A 119 9.84 -3.63 6.44
CA ARG A 119 11.13 -2.95 6.29
C ARG A 119 12.14 -3.85 5.61
N VAL A 120 12.64 -3.42 4.46
CA VAL A 120 13.60 -4.16 3.65
C VAL A 120 14.87 -3.33 3.42
N GLU A 121 15.96 -4.00 3.07
CA GLU A 121 17.20 -3.33 2.64
C GLU A 121 16.91 -2.39 1.47
N SER A 122 17.56 -1.23 1.43
CA SER A 122 17.32 -0.17 0.44
C SER A 122 17.36 -0.70 -0.99
N GLU A 123 18.34 -1.55 -1.29
CA GLU A 123 18.55 -2.15 -2.62
C GLU A 123 17.49 -3.20 -2.97
N LEU A 124 16.73 -3.70 -1.99
CA LEU A 124 15.70 -4.72 -2.18
C LEU A 124 14.29 -4.13 -2.33
N VAL A 125 14.11 -2.83 -2.06
CA VAL A 125 12.80 -2.15 -2.16
C VAL A 125 12.27 -2.24 -3.59
N THR A 126 13.12 -2.00 -4.59
CA THR A 126 12.74 -1.95 -6.00
C THR A 126 12.86 -3.29 -6.72
N LEU A 127 13.44 -4.32 -6.08
CA LEU A 127 13.59 -5.64 -6.69
C LEU A 127 12.23 -6.30 -6.94
N GLY A 128 11.90 -6.48 -8.23
CA GLY A 128 10.62 -7.03 -8.67
C GLY A 128 9.46 -6.04 -8.57
N GLU A 129 9.74 -4.73 -8.48
CA GLU A 129 8.68 -3.73 -8.57
C GLU A 129 8.12 -3.63 -9.99
N THR A 130 6.83 -3.34 -10.08
CA THR A 130 6.11 -3.07 -11.32
C THR A 130 4.97 -2.09 -11.06
N GLU A 131 4.28 -1.69 -12.13
CA GLU A 131 3.09 -0.83 -12.05
C GLU A 131 1.82 -1.70 -12.05
N GLY A 132 0.88 -1.36 -11.16
CA GLY A 132 -0.47 -1.90 -11.13
C GLY A 132 -1.51 -0.80 -11.06
N GLU A 133 -2.78 -1.17 -11.04
CA GLU A 133 -3.90 -0.23 -10.89
C GLU A 133 -4.90 -0.76 -9.86
N ILE A 134 -5.13 0.01 -8.80
CA ILE A 134 -6.15 -0.28 -7.76
C ILE A 134 -7.07 0.92 -7.69
N ASP A 135 -8.38 0.67 -7.80
CA ASP A 135 -9.42 1.69 -7.80
C ASP A 135 -9.13 2.85 -8.77
N PHE A 136 -8.68 2.52 -9.99
CA PHE A 136 -8.29 3.46 -11.05
C PHE A 136 -7.06 4.33 -10.74
N HIS A 137 -6.34 4.04 -9.66
CA HIS A 137 -5.09 4.69 -9.32
C HIS A 137 -3.89 3.78 -9.59
N LYS A 138 -2.88 4.34 -10.27
CA LYS A 138 -1.60 3.67 -10.46
C LYS A 138 -0.92 3.42 -9.12
N VAL A 139 -0.37 2.24 -8.95
CA VAL A 139 0.35 1.83 -7.75
C VAL A 139 1.67 1.18 -8.10
N ARG A 140 2.65 1.36 -7.21
CA ARG A 140 3.87 0.54 -7.20
C ARG A 140 3.56 -0.74 -6.45
N ILE A 141 3.77 -1.88 -7.08
CA ILE A 141 3.45 -3.19 -6.52
C ILE A 141 4.54 -4.19 -6.90
N TYR A 142 4.81 -5.17 -6.05
CA TYR A 142 5.68 -6.27 -6.42
C TYR A 142 5.01 -7.18 -7.43
N ASP A 143 5.76 -7.63 -8.43
CA ASP A 143 5.27 -8.58 -9.41
C ASP A 143 4.94 -9.95 -8.77
N ARG A 144 4.43 -10.86 -9.60
CA ARG A 144 3.98 -12.20 -9.16
C ARG A 144 5.12 -13.03 -8.58
N ASP A 145 6.28 -12.97 -9.23
CA ASP A 145 7.44 -13.80 -8.92
C ASP A 145 8.14 -13.31 -7.64
N ARG A 146 8.18 -11.98 -7.44
CA ARG A 146 8.64 -11.36 -6.20
C ARG A 146 7.66 -11.62 -5.07
N THR A 147 6.36 -11.48 -5.33
CA THR A 147 5.30 -11.71 -4.34
C THR A 147 5.37 -13.13 -3.79
N ILE A 148 5.52 -14.16 -4.64
CA ILE A 148 5.63 -15.53 -4.15
C ILE A 148 6.95 -15.78 -3.39
N CYS A 149 8.05 -15.14 -3.78
CA CYS A 149 9.29 -15.19 -2.99
C CYS A 149 9.09 -14.63 -1.58
N ASP A 150 8.37 -13.52 -1.44
CA ASP A 150 8.06 -12.92 -0.15
C ASP A 150 7.12 -13.81 0.70
N VAL A 151 6.15 -14.48 0.07
CA VAL A 151 5.30 -15.51 0.72
C VAL A 151 6.15 -16.66 1.24
N LEU A 152 7.02 -17.23 0.39
CA LEU A 152 7.93 -18.31 0.79
C LEU A 152 8.84 -17.86 1.93
N ARG A 153 9.35 -16.62 1.89
CA ARG A 153 10.21 -16.06 2.94
C ARG A 153 9.48 -15.95 4.28
N ASN A 154 8.21 -15.57 4.25
CA ASN A 154 7.38 -15.33 5.43
C ASN A 154 6.46 -16.50 5.82
N MET A 155 6.58 -17.67 5.18
CA MET A 155 5.67 -18.81 5.36
C MET A 155 5.34 -19.19 6.82
N ASN A 156 6.32 -19.10 7.73
CA ASN A 156 6.12 -19.45 9.14
C ASN A 156 5.29 -18.43 9.93
N LYS A 157 5.03 -17.25 9.35
CA LYS A 157 4.23 -16.17 9.94
C LYS A 157 2.85 -16.04 9.30
N MET A 158 2.56 -16.87 8.30
CA MET A 158 1.33 -16.83 7.54
C MET A 158 0.40 -17.94 8.00
N ASP A 159 -0.91 -17.69 7.89
CA ASP A 159 -1.90 -18.74 8.01
C ASP A 159 -1.67 -19.81 6.92
N LYS A 160 -1.80 -21.08 7.29
CA LYS A 160 -1.47 -22.21 6.42
C LYS A 160 -2.39 -22.29 5.20
N GLU A 161 -3.67 -21.94 5.35
CA GLU A 161 -4.62 -21.91 4.23
C GLU A 161 -4.27 -20.79 3.26
N VAL A 162 -4.01 -19.58 3.78
CA VAL A 162 -3.58 -18.42 2.98
C VAL A 162 -2.29 -18.73 2.21
N PHE A 163 -1.31 -19.33 2.88
CA PHE A 163 -0.06 -19.75 2.25
C PHE A 163 -0.30 -20.74 1.10
N ASN A 164 -1.08 -21.80 1.34
CA ASN A 164 -1.35 -22.82 0.33
C ASN A 164 -2.11 -22.25 -0.88
N LYS A 165 -3.11 -21.40 -0.64
CA LYS A 165 -3.84 -20.69 -1.72
C LYS A 165 -2.91 -19.80 -2.53
N ALA A 166 -2.02 -19.06 -1.86
CA ALA A 166 -1.05 -18.21 -2.53
C ALA A 166 -0.12 -18.99 -3.46
N VAL A 167 0.45 -20.09 -2.97
CA VAL A 167 1.32 -20.97 -3.75
C VAL A 167 0.56 -21.58 -4.94
N GLN A 168 -0.65 -22.10 -4.72
CA GLN A 168 -1.45 -22.66 -5.81
C GLN A 168 -1.85 -21.62 -6.86
N GLY A 169 -2.21 -20.41 -6.42
CA GLY A 169 -2.55 -19.29 -7.29
C GLY A 169 -1.37 -18.94 -8.20
N TYR A 170 -0.18 -18.77 -7.62
CA TYR A 170 1.05 -18.50 -8.36
C TYR A 170 1.37 -19.62 -9.36
N VAL A 171 1.36 -20.89 -8.91
CA VAL A 171 1.66 -22.05 -9.78
C VAL A 171 0.73 -22.11 -10.99
N LYS A 172 -0.56 -21.78 -10.81
CA LYS A 172 -1.55 -21.80 -11.89
C LYS A 172 -1.51 -20.55 -12.75
N ASP A 173 -0.81 -19.50 -12.36
CA ASP A 173 -0.76 -18.25 -13.11
C ASP A 173 0.05 -18.45 -14.41
N PRO A 174 -0.55 -18.23 -15.60
CA PRO A 174 0.17 -18.31 -16.87
C PRO A 174 1.12 -17.13 -17.10
N LYS A 175 1.00 -16.04 -16.32
CA LYS A 175 1.84 -14.85 -16.42
C LYS A 175 3.06 -14.88 -15.49
N LYS A 176 3.28 -15.97 -14.74
CA LYS A 176 4.51 -16.14 -13.94
C LYS A 176 5.74 -16.20 -14.84
N ASN A 177 6.87 -15.69 -14.36
CA ASN A 177 8.14 -15.71 -15.09
C ASN A 177 9.20 -16.46 -14.26
N ILE A 178 9.51 -17.68 -14.70
CA ILE A 178 10.44 -18.58 -14.01
C ILE A 178 11.86 -18.00 -13.90
N PRO A 179 12.45 -17.41 -14.96
CA PRO A 179 13.69 -16.64 -14.84
C PRO A 179 13.67 -15.60 -13.70
N ASN A 180 12.62 -14.75 -13.63
CA ASN A 180 12.48 -13.75 -12.57
C ASN A 180 12.40 -14.41 -11.20
N LEU A 181 11.60 -15.47 -11.05
CA LEU A 181 11.47 -16.22 -9.80
C LEU A 181 12.83 -16.73 -9.30
N ILE A 182 13.63 -17.34 -10.17
CA ILE A 182 14.95 -17.88 -9.80
C ILE A 182 15.90 -16.75 -9.39
N GLU A 183 15.90 -15.64 -10.13
CA GLU A 183 16.71 -14.46 -9.81
C GLU A 183 16.34 -13.88 -8.45
N TYR A 184 15.06 -13.61 -8.21
CA TYR A 184 14.58 -13.03 -6.97
C TYR A 184 14.79 -13.97 -5.80
N ALA A 185 14.56 -15.27 -5.98
CA ALA A 185 14.81 -16.27 -4.96
C ALA A 185 16.27 -16.30 -4.54
N LYS A 186 17.19 -16.06 -5.48
CA LYS A 186 18.63 -15.95 -5.18
C LYS A 186 18.94 -14.75 -4.32
N VAL A 187 18.46 -13.58 -4.72
CA VAL A 187 18.72 -12.33 -3.99
C VAL A 187 18.07 -12.35 -2.60
N LEU A 188 16.86 -12.89 -2.48
CA LEU A 188 16.09 -12.96 -1.24
C LEU A 188 16.42 -14.17 -0.36
N ARG A 189 17.33 -15.04 -0.81
CA ARG A 189 17.82 -16.24 -0.10
C ARG A 189 16.71 -17.26 0.21
N VAL A 190 15.81 -17.49 -0.76
CA VAL A 190 14.69 -18.45 -0.67
C VAL A 190 14.75 -19.56 -1.72
N GLN A 191 15.88 -19.77 -2.39
CA GLN A 191 16.05 -20.76 -3.46
C GLN A 191 15.67 -22.18 -3.00
N THR A 192 16.10 -22.58 -1.80
CA THR A 192 15.77 -23.90 -1.24
C THR A 192 14.26 -24.08 -1.11
N ARG A 193 13.56 -23.05 -0.63
CA ARG A 193 12.09 -23.07 -0.48
C ARG A 193 11.38 -23.13 -1.82
N VAL A 194 11.87 -22.38 -2.82
CA VAL A 194 11.35 -22.46 -4.19
C VAL A 194 11.48 -23.89 -4.71
N LYS A 195 12.67 -24.48 -4.60
CA LYS A 195 12.93 -25.86 -5.07
C LYS A 195 12.04 -26.89 -4.38
N GLU A 196 11.92 -26.82 -3.06
CA GLU A 196 11.20 -27.82 -2.26
C GLU A 196 9.69 -27.71 -2.34
N LEU A 197 9.14 -26.49 -2.40
CA LEU A 197 7.70 -26.25 -2.25
C LEU A 197 6.98 -25.98 -3.56
N ILE A 198 7.69 -25.39 -4.54
CA ILE A 198 7.08 -24.97 -5.81
C ILE A 198 7.74 -25.68 -6.99
N GLY A 199 9.01 -26.07 -6.88
CA GLY A 199 9.81 -26.61 -7.98
C GLY A 199 9.26 -27.88 -8.65
N VAL A 200 8.38 -28.63 -8.00
CA VAL A 200 7.69 -29.78 -8.61
C VAL A 200 6.67 -29.35 -9.68
N TRP A 201 6.22 -28.09 -9.63
CA TRP A 201 5.16 -27.53 -10.46
C TRP A 201 5.66 -26.50 -11.49
N LEU A 202 6.96 -26.23 -11.52
CA LEU A 202 7.62 -25.30 -12.45
C LEU A 202 8.31 -26.09 -13.55
#